data_AF-A0A3M0P4H1-F1
#
_entry.id   AF-A0A3M0P4H1-F1
#
_cell.length_a   1.000
_cell.length_b   1.000
_cell.length_c   1.000
_cell.angle_alpha   90.00
_cell.angle_beta   90.00
_cell.angle_gamma   90.00
#
_symmetry.space_group_name_H-M   'P 1'
#
loop_
_entity.id
_entity.type
_entity.pdbx_description
1 polymer ?
#
loop_
_entity_poly.entity_id
_entity_poly.type
_entity_poly.pdbx_seq_one_letter_code
_entity_poly.pdbx_strand_id
1 'polypeptide(L)'
;MKVELYKEFQKYIAKSNYKDELRRVMVYVVSLIHQNKLHPSDIETQILGNHLFEMVNRAKNGKKLEKVDQKIFAKVSQQSLEMSQQVVDFIDNNIGKIAESEKYVLSIHFENMKLD
;
A
#
# COMPACT_ATOMS: atom_id res chain seq x y z
N MET A 1 -14.49 10.18 4.73
CA MET A 1 -13.17 9.63 4.35
C MET A 1 -13.10 8.11 4.44
N LYS A 2 -13.13 7.48 5.63
CA LYS A 2 -12.97 6.02 5.79
C LYS A 2 -13.94 5.18 4.92
N VAL A 3 -15.19 5.63 4.77
CA VAL A 3 -16.21 4.98 3.94
C VAL A 3 -15.87 5.00 2.45
N GLU A 4 -15.36 6.13 1.93
CA GLU A 4 -15.01 6.26 0.51
C GLU A 4 -13.77 5.42 0.14
N LEU A 5 -12.74 5.41 1.01
CA LEU A 5 -11.59 4.51 0.88
C LEU A 5 -12.02 3.05 0.78
N TYR A 6 -12.88 2.59 1.68
CA TYR A 6 -13.39 1.23 1.62
C TYR A 6 -14.17 0.95 0.34
N LYS A 7 -15.04 1.88 -0.07
CA LYS A 7 -15.86 1.71 -1.27
C LYS A 7 -14.99 1.57 -2.53
N GLU A 8 -13.93 2.38 -2.66
CA GLU A 8 -13.00 2.27 -3.77
C GLU A 8 -12.25 0.93 -3.74
N PHE A 9 -11.73 0.54 -2.56
CA PHE A 9 -11.00 -0.71 -2.36
C PHE A 9 -11.84 -1.96 -2.64
N GLN A 10 -13.17 -1.93 -2.44
CA GLN A 10 -14.04 -3.05 -2.78
C GLN A 10 -13.98 -3.43 -4.26
N LYS A 11 -13.72 -2.48 -5.17
CA LYS A 11 -13.60 -2.78 -6.61
C LYS A 11 -12.40 -3.68 -6.90
N TYR A 12 -11.28 -3.45 -6.22
CA TYR A 12 -10.07 -4.24 -6.34
C TYR A 12 -10.20 -5.61 -5.66
N ILE A 13 -10.88 -5.66 -4.50
CA ILE A 13 -11.19 -6.92 -3.80
C ILE A 13 -12.09 -7.79 -4.68
N ALA A 14 -13.13 -7.24 -5.31
CA ALA A 14 -14.08 -7.99 -6.12
C ALA A 14 -13.41 -8.72 -7.29
N LYS A 15 -12.42 -8.09 -7.94
CA LYS A 15 -11.68 -8.65 -9.09
C LYS A 15 -10.45 -9.48 -8.71
N SER A 16 -10.08 -9.56 -7.44
CA SER A 16 -8.89 -10.28 -6.99
C SER A 16 -9.13 -11.79 -6.88
N ASN A 17 -8.11 -12.57 -7.24
CA ASN A 17 -8.06 -14.01 -6.95
C ASN A 17 -7.70 -14.29 -5.48
N TYR A 18 -7.21 -13.27 -4.75
CA TYR A 18 -6.78 -13.34 -3.34
C TYR A 18 -7.60 -12.34 -2.51
N LYS A 19 -8.92 -12.52 -2.51
CA LYS A 19 -9.87 -11.53 -1.96
C LYS A 19 -9.66 -11.26 -0.47
N ASP A 20 -9.41 -12.32 0.30
CA ASP A 20 -9.28 -12.22 1.76
C ASP A 20 -7.94 -11.61 2.15
N GLU A 21 -6.86 -11.97 1.46
CA GLU A 21 -5.55 -11.36 1.64
C GLU A 21 -5.57 -9.87 1.30
N LEU A 22 -6.13 -9.51 0.13
CA LEU A 22 -6.23 -8.12 -0.29
C LEU A 22 -7.09 -7.30 0.67
N ARG A 23 -8.21 -7.86 1.14
CA ARG A 23 -9.06 -7.20 2.15
C ARG A 23 -8.30 -6.92 3.44
N ARG A 24 -7.51 -7.88 3.95
CA ARG A 24 -6.71 -7.69 5.17
C ARG A 24 -5.68 -6.58 5.01
N VAL A 25 -4.95 -6.56 3.90
CA VAL A 25 -3.97 -5.51 3.58
C VAL A 25 -4.65 -4.15 3.47
N MET A 26 -5.76 -4.05 2.73
CA MET A 26 -6.49 -2.80 2.55
C MET A 26 -7.08 -2.27 3.87
N VAL A 27 -7.62 -3.14 4.72
CA VAL A 27 -8.08 -2.76 6.07
C VAL A 27 -6.94 -2.22 6.91
N TYR A 28 -5.78 -2.88 6.87
CA TYR A 28 -4.59 -2.44 7.58
C TYR A 28 -4.12 -1.06 7.10
N VAL A 29 -4.00 -0.86 5.78
CA VAL A 29 -3.61 0.43 5.20
C VAL A 29 -4.60 1.55 5.54
N VAL A 30 -5.91 1.29 5.50
CA VAL A 30 -6.92 2.27 5.95
C VAL A 30 -6.72 2.67 7.41
N SER A 31 -6.30 1.73 8.27
CA SER A 31 -6.00 2.04 9.67
C SER A 31 -4.76 2.94 9.80
N LEU A 32 -3.72 2.71 9.01
CA LEU A 32 -2.50 3.53 8.99
C LEU A 32 -2.78 4.96 8.49
N ILE A 33 -3.53 5.09 7.40
CA ILE A 33 -3.97 6.39 6.85
C ILE A 33 -4.72 7.20 7.92
N HIS A 34 -5.66 6.54 8.62
CA HIS A 34 -6.44 7.19 9.68
C HIS A 34 -5.59 7.58 10.90
N GLN A 35 -4.69 6.70 11.36
CA GLN A 35 -3.80 6.97 12.49
C GLN A 35 -2.86 8.15 12.23
N ASN A 36 -2.42 8.31 10.98
CA ASN A 36 -1.51 9.37 10.56
C ASN A 36 -2.24 10.63 10.08
N LYS A 37 -3.58 10.69 10.18
CA LYS A 37 -4.42 11.82 9.72
C LYS A 37 -4.11 12.22 8.28
N LEU A 38 -3.96 11.22 7.41
CA LEU A 38 -3.75 11.43 5.99
C LEU A 38 -5.09 11.44 5.25
N HIS A 39 -5.19 12.34 4.27
CA HIS A 39 -6.41 12.59 3.50
C HIS A 39 -6.11 12.40 2.00
N PRO A 40 -6.15 11.14 1.51
CA PRO A 40 -6.00 10.89 0.08
C PRO A 40 -7.22 11.42 -0.68
N SER A 41 -6.96 12.04 -1.82
CA SER A 41 -7.95 12.31 -2.87
C SER A 41 -8.47 11.02 -3.50
N ASP A 42 -9.53 11.13 -4.30
CA ASP A 42 -10.10 9.99 -5.03
C ASP A 42 -9.08 9.35 -5.97
N ILE A 43 -8.28 10.15 -6.67
CA ILE A 43 -7.23 9.68 -7.60
C ILE A 43 -6.13 8.95 -6.82
N GLU A 44 -5.67 9.51 -5.70
CA GLU A 44 -4.66 8.87 -4.84
C GLU A 44 -5.17 7.54 -4.28
N THR A 45 -6.44 7.48 -3.89
CA THR A 45 -7.09 6.27 -3.40
C THR A 45 -7.14 5.18 -4.48
N GLN A 46 -7.47 5.52 -5.73
CA GLN A 46 -7.48 4.58 -6.85
C GLN A 46 -6.07 4.04 -7.15
N ILE A 47 -5.08 4.94 -7.24
CA ILE A 47 -3.71 4.56 -7.54
C ILE A 47 -3.12 3.67 -6.44
N LEU A 48 -3.40 3.99 -5.17
CA LEU A 48 -3.04 3.14 -4.03
C LEU A 48 -3.74 1.78 -4.08
N GLY A 49 -5.05 1.74 -4.33
CA GLY A 49 -5.81 0.50 -4.42
C GLY A 49 -5.26 -0.46 -5.47
N ASN A 50 -4.86 0.07 -6.63
CA ASN A 50 -4.20 -0.71 -7.68
C ASN A 50 -2.82 -1.22 -7.24
N HIS A 51 -2.03 -0.38 -6.57
CA HIS A 51 -0.71 -0.77 -6.10
C HIS A 51 -0.77 -1.91 -5.06
N LEU A 52 -1.66 -1.81 -4.08
CA LEU A 52 -1.87 -2.85 -3.06
C LEU A 52 -2.35 -4.17 -3.67
N PHE A 53 -3.24 -4.11 -4.68
CA PHE A 53 -3.67 -5.27 -5.45
C PHE A 53 -2.46 -5.98 -6.10
N GLU A 54 -1.58 -5.22 -6.75
CA GLU A 54 -0.38 -5.76 -7.38
C GLU A 54 0.65 -6.30 -6.37
N MET A 55 0.84 -5.65 -5.23
CA MET A 55 1.71 -6.15 -4.15
C MET A 55 1.23 -7.50 -3.62
N VAL A 56 -0.07 -7.67 -3.39
CA VAL A 56 -0.64 -8.96 -2.94
C VAL A 56 -0.48 -10.03 -4.02
N ASN A 57 -0.72 -9.70 -5.29
CA ASN A 57 -0.48 -10.63 -6.39
C ASN A 57 0.99 -11.09 -6.44
N ARG A 58 1.95 -10.17 -6.25
CA ARG A 58 3.37 -10.50 -6.23
C ARG A 58 3.72 -11.41 -5.06
N ALA A 59 3.28 -11.05 -3.85
CA ALA A 59 3.50 -11.84 -2.64
C ALA A 59 2.96 -13.28 -2.75
N LYS A 60 1.77 -13.46 -3.34
CA LYS A 60 1.14 -14.77 -3.50
C LYS A 60 1.76 -15.62 -4.61
N ASN A 61 2.31 -14.98 -5.64
CA ASN A 61 2.92 -15.67 -6.78
C ASN A 61 4.45 -15.80 -6.69
N GLY A 62 5.06 -15.35 -5.59
CA GLY A 62 6.52 -15.34 -5.43
C GLY A 62 7.25 -14.43 -6.45
N LYS A 63 6.51 -13.51 -7.08
CA LYS A 63 7.09 -12.53 -8.01
C LYS A 63 7.71 -11.40 -7.21
N LYS A 64 8.83 -10.86 -7.70
CA LYS A 64 9.51 -9.73 -7.06
C LYS A 64 9.39 -8.50 -7.95
N LEU A 65 9.17 -7.35 -7.32
CA LEU A 65 9.38 -6.08 -7.98
C LEU A 65 10.89 -5.95 -8.31
N GLU A 66 11.21 -5.29 -9.41
CA GLU A 66 12.59 -4.95 -9.73
C GLU A 66 13.22 -4.11 -8.61
N LYS A 67 14.55 -4.19 -8.51
CA LYS A 67 15.29 -3.36 -7.56
C LYS A 67 15.21 -1.91 -8.03
N VAL A 68 14.86 -1.01 -7.12
CA VAL A 68 14.87 0.44 -7.36
C VAL A 68 16.14 1.06 -6.75
N ASP A 69 16.64 2.13 -7.37
CA ASP A 69 17.71 2.93 -6.78
C ASP A 69 17.13 3.76 -5.61
N GLN A 70 17.58 3.45 -4.40
CA GLN A 70 17.11 4.10 -3.17
C GLN A 70 17.40 5.60 -3.17
N LYS A 71 18.41 6.06 -3.92
CA LYS A 71 18.74 7.49 -4.02
C LYS A 71 17.60 8.31 -4.63
N ILE A 72 16.74 7.69 -5.44
CA ILE A 72 15.55 8.34 -6.00
C ILE A 72 14.58 8.75 -4.89
N PHE A 73 14.56 8.02 -3.78
CA PHE A 73 13.64 8.20 -2.66
C PHE A 73 14.26 9.00 -1.51
N ALA A 74 15.45 9.59 -1.69
CA ALA A 74 16.17 10.30 -0.63
C ALA A 74 15.44 11.55 -0.09
N LYS A 75 14.44 12.05 -0.82
CA LYS A 75 13.59 13.19 -0.40
C LYS A 75 12.25 12.77 0.18
N VAL A 76 11.91 11.49 0.17
CA VAL A 76 10.66 11.00 0.77
C VAL A 76 10.77 11.15 2.28
N SER A 77 9.68 11.59 2.92
CA SER A 77 9.66 11.75 4.36
C SER A 77 9.88 10.40 5.08
N GLN A 78 10.51 10.49 6.24
CA GLN A 78 10.72 9.33 7.11
C GLN A 78 9.39 8.67 7.50
N GLN A 79 8.33 9.47 7.70
CA GLN A 79 6.98 8.99 7.99
C GLN A 79 6.43 8.10 6.87
N SER A 80 6.50 8.54 5.61
CA SER A 80 6.03 7.76 4.46
C SER A 80 6.81 6.46 4.28
N LEU A 81 8.12 6.47 4.54
CA LEU A 81 8.96 5.28 4.50
C LEU A 81 8.60 4.29 5.60
N GLU A 82 8.37 4.76 6.83
CA GLU A 82 7.99 3.93 7.97
C GLU A 82 6.61 3.30 7.78
N MET A 83 5.63 4.09 7.32
CA MET A 83 4.30 3.57 6.99
C MET A 83 4.39 2.50 5.90
N SER A 84 5.26 2.68 4.91
CA SER A 84 5.45 1.71 3.84
C SER A 84 6.15 0.45 4.30
N GLN A 85 7.14 0.57 5.20
CA GLN A 85 7.77 -0.58 5.84
C GLN A 85 6.74 -1.40 6.61
N GLN A 86 5.86 -0.75 7.39
CA GLN A 86 4.80 -1.43 8.14
C GLN A 86 3.87 -2.24 7.24
N VAL A 87 3.53 -1.73 6.05
CA VAL A 87 2.71 -2.47 5.07
C VAL A 87 3.47 -3.65 4.47
N VAL A 88 4.74 -3.47 4.12
CA VAL A 88 5.60 -4.55 3.61
C VAL A 88 5.75 -5.66 4.65
N ASP A 89 6.02 -5.31 5.91
CA ASP A 89 6.13 -6.25 7.03
C ASP A 89 4.81 -6.99 7.26
N PHE A 90 3.68 -6.28 7.21
CA PHE A 90 2.37 -6.90 7.32
C PHE A 90 2.14 -7.94 6.23
N ILE A 91 2.50 -7.63 4.97
CA ILE A 91 2.35 -8.55 3.85
C ILE A 91 3.30 -9.75 3.99
N ASP A 92 4.58 -9.53 4.29
CA ASP A 92 5.57 -10.60 4.44
C ASP A 92 5.17 -11.59 5.54
N ASN A 93 4.65 -11.08 6.66
CA ASN A 93 4.27 -11.88 7.82
C ASN A 93 2.93 -12.62 7.67
N ASN A 94 1.97 -12.09 6.90
CA ASN A 94 0.59 -12.59 6.90
C ASN A 94 0.10 -13.14 5.56
N ILE A 95 0.77 -12.80 4.46
CA ILE A 95 0.28 -13.06 3.09
C ILE A 95 1.26 -13.92 2.30
N GLY A 96 2.53 -13.51 2.24
CA GLY A 96 3.57 -14.18 1.46
C GLY A 96 4.80 -13.30 1.26
N LYS A 97 5.90 -13.90 0.83
CA LYS A 97 7.18 -13.20 0.69
C LYS A 97 7.11 -12.07 -0.32
N ILE A 98 7.55 -10.88 0.10
CA ILE A 98 7.53 -9.66 -0.70
C ILE A 98 8.92 -9.02 -0.73
N ALA A 99 9.21 -8.22 -1.76
CA ALA A 99 10.51 -7.57 -1.89
C ALA A 99 10.59 -6.32 -0.99
N GLU A 100 11.71 -6.16 -0.28
CA GLU A 100 12.01 -4.95 0.50
C GLU A 100 11.94 -3.66 -0.33
N SER A 101 12.19 -3.73 -1.64
CA SER A 101 12.13 -2.56 -2.53
C SER A 101 10.73 -1.96 -2.68
N GLU A 102 9.69 -2.70 -2.33
CA GLU A 102 8.29 -2.27 -2.44
C GLU A 102 7.99 -1.08 -1.55
N LYS A 103 8.63 -0.98 -0.38
CA LYS A 103 8.41 0.14 0.55
C LYS A 103 8.76 1.47 -0.09
N TYR A 104 9.75 1.52 -0.98
CA TYR A 104 10.16 2.75 -1.63
C TYR A 104 9.08 3.23 -2.60
N VAL A 105 8.55 2.36 -3.45
CA VAL A 105 7.47 2.74 -4.38
C VAL A 105 6.19 3.05 -3.63
N LEU A 106 5.83 2.24 -2.63
CA LEU A 106 4.67 2.48 -1.79
C LEU A 106 4.75 3.82 -1.04
N SER A 107 5.94 4.24 -0.61
CA SER A 107 6.12 5.48 0.15
C SER A 107 5.70 6.73 -0.59
N ILE A 108 5.79 6.72 -1.93
CA ILE A 108 5.31 7.83 -2.76
C ILE A 108 3.79 8.00 -2.65
N HIS A 109 3.05 6.92 -2.41
CA HIS A 109 1.60 7.01 -2.22
C HIS A 109 1.27 7.79 -0.95
N PHE A 110 1.96 7.52 0.16
CA PHE A 110 1.76 8.24 1.41
C PHE A 110 2.30 9.67 1.34
N GLU A 111 3.43 9.89 0.67
CA GLU A 111 4.06 11.21 0.55
C GLU A 111 3.18 12.23 -0.15
N ASN A 112 2.38 11.79 -1.13
CA ASN A 112 1.47 12.68 -1.85
C ASN A 112 0.19 13.00 -1.08
N MET A 113 -0.16 12.20 -0.06
CA MET A 113 -1.36 12.45 0.74
C MET A 113 -1.17 13.69 1.60
N LYS A 114 -2.21 14.53 1.65
CA LYS A 114 -2.19 15.73 2.47
C LYS A 114 -2.48 15.40 3.92
N LEU A 115 -1.79 16.10 4.82
CA LEU A 115 -2.20 16.24 6.21
C LEU A 115 -3.32 17.28 6.28
N ASP A 116 -4.37 17.00 7.05
CA ASP A 116 -5.37 18.00 7.45
C ASP A 116 -4.76 19.06 8.40
#